data_AF-A0A8C9I2V6-F1
#
_entry.id   AF-A0A8C9I2V6-F1
#
_cell.length_a   1.000
_cell.length_b   1.000
_cell.length_c   1.000
_cell.angle_alpha   90.00
_cell.angle_beta   90.00
_cell.angle_gamma   90.00
#
_symmetry.space_group_name_H-M   'P 1'
#
loop_
_entity.id
_entity.type
_entity.pdbx_description
1 polymer ?
#
loop_
_entity_poly.entity_id
_entity_poly.type
_entity_poly.pdbx_seq_one_letter_code
_entity_poly.pdbx_strand_id
1 'polypeptide(L)'
;MAALTAVHFAALQSLLKLLQALHRLTRLVAFRDLSSAEAILALFPENFHQNLKNLLTKIILEHVSAWRTEAQANQISLPRLVDLDWRVDIKTSSDSISRMAVPTCLLQMKIQEDPSLCGDKPSISAVTVELSKETLDTMLDGLGRIRDQLSAVASK
;
A
#
# COMPACT_ATOMS: atom_id res chain seq x y z
N MET A 1 -38.53 -0.99 29.28
CA MET A 1 -37.74 -0.21 28.30
C MET A 1 -37.30 1.08 28.95
N ALA A 2 -36.05 1.17 29.40
CA ALA A 2 -35.54 2.38 30.07
C ALA A 2 -35.45 3.53 29.06
N ALA A 3 -36.13 4.64 29.35
CA ALA A 3 -36.09 5.83 28.51
C ALA A 3 -34.66 6.36 28.46
N LEU A 4 -34.08 6.42 27.25
CA LEU A 4 -32.84 7.16 26.99
C LEU A 4 -33.06 8.62 27.38
N THR A 5 -32.54 9.03 28.52
CA THR A 5 -32.65 10.40 29.01
C THR A 5 -31.79 11.34 28.17
N ALA A 6 -32.14 12.63 28.10
CA ALA A 6 -31.38 13.65 27.35
C ALA A 6 -29.88 13.69 27.73
N VAL A 7 -29.54 13.30 28.95
CA VAL A 7 -28.16 13.17 29.45
C VAL A 7 -27.39 12.07 28.71
N HIS A 8 -28.03 10.93 28.43
CA HIS A 8 -27.40 9.85 27.66
C HIS A 8 -27.12 10.29 26.21
N PHE A 9 -28.02 11.06 25.61
CA PHE A 9 -27.82 11.59 24.26
C PHE A 9 -26.65 12.59 24.20
N ALA A 10 -26.56 13.50 25.17
CA ALA A 10 -25.45 14.46 25.27
C ALA A 10 -24.09 13.77 25.53
N ALA A 11 -24.08 12.71 26.34
CA ALA A 11 -22.90 11.91 26.59
C ALA A 11 -22.43 11.16 25.33
N LEU A 12 -23.36 10.56 24.58
CA LEU A 12 -23.08 9.93 23.29
C LEU A 12 -22.49 10.91 22.28
N GLN A 13 -23.04 12.13 22.20
CA GLN A 13 -22.53 13.16 21.29
C GLN A 13 -21.11 13.60 21.65
N SER A 14 -20.82 13.72 22.95
CA SER A 14 -19.48 14.06 23.44
C SER A 14 -18.47 12.95 23.17
N LEU A 15 -18.87 11.69 23.36
CA LEU A 15 -18.06 10.52 23.03
C LEU A 15 -17.73 10.45 21.54
N LEU A 16 -18.72 10.70 20.67
CA LEU A 16 -18.52 10.69 19.22
C LEU A 16 -17.52 11.76 18.77
N LYS A 17 -17.63 12.98 19.33
CA LYS A 17 -16.69 14.07 19.07
C LYS A 17 -15.27 13.71 19.52
N LEU A 18 -15.13 13.09 20.68
CA LEU A 18 -13.83 12.63 21.19
C LEU A 18 -13.22 11.56 20.28
N LEU A 19 -13.99 10.54 19.90
CA LEU A 19 -13.55 9.50 18.98
C LEU A 19 -13.11 10.07 17.64
N GLN A 20 -13.88 11.00 17.06
CA GLN A 20 -13.50 11.68 15.82
C GLN A 20 -12.21 12.50 15.98
N ALA A 21 -12.05 13.23 17.07
CA ALA A 21 -10.85 14.02 17.33
C ALA A 21 -9.61 13.13 17.46
N LEU A 22 -9.71 12.04 18.23
CA LEU A 22 -8.63 11.06 18.39
C LEU A 22 -8.29 10.38 17.06
N HIS A 23 -9.30 9.94 16.31
CA HIS A 23 -9.11 9.31 15.01
C HIS A 23 -8.42 10.25 14.00
N ARG A 24 -8.80 11.53 13.97
CA ARG A 24 -8.15 12.53 13.12
C ARG A 24 -6.71 12.77 13.55
N LEU A 25 -6.46 12.87 14.85
CA LEU A 25 -5.13 13.11 15.40
C LEU A 25 -4.18 11.96 15.07
N THR A 26 -4.57 10.71 15.34
CA THR A 26 -3.72 9.54 15.08
C THR A 26 -3.43 9.38 13.58
N ARG A 27 -4.43 9.57 12.70
CA ARG A 27 -4.20 9.57 11.25
C ARG A 27 -3.25 10.66 10.79
N LEU A 28 -3.41 11.88 11.30
CA LEU A 28 -2.57 13.01 10.91
C LEU A 28 -1.11 12.76 11.29
N VAL A 29 -0.87 12.25 12.51
CA VAL A 29 0.49 11.93 12.98
C VAL A 29 1.10 10.78 12.18
N ALA A 30 0.34 9.70 11.95
CA ALA A 30 0.83 8.56 11.18
C ALA A 30 1.19 8.94 9.73
N PHE A 31 0.37 9.79 9.08
CA PHE A 31 0.54 10.18 7.68
C PHE A 31 1.62 11.26 7.46
N ARG A 32 1.84 12.15 8.43
CA ARG A 32 2.86 13.22 8.34
C ARG A 32 4.24 12.83 8.88
N ASP A 33 4.41 11.58 9.28
CA ASP A 33 5.64 11.07 9.90
C ASP A 33 6.12 11.92 11.09
N LEU A 34 5.22 12.24 12.01
CA LEU A 34 5.61 12.97 13.22
C LEU A 34 6.19 11.98 14.23
N SER A 35 7.51 11.86 14.22
CA SER A 35 8.29 10.95 15.06
C SER A 35 9.00 11.62 16.25
N SER A 36 8.87 12.95 16.39
CA SER A 36 9.43 13.71 17.51
C SER A 36 8.35 14.28 18.43
N ALA A 37 8.69 14.43 19.71
CA ALA A 37 7.79 14.99 20.71
C ALA A 37 7.41 16.43 20.38
N GLU A 38 8.36 17.23 19.92
CA GLU A 38 8.18 18.64 19.57
C GLU A 38 7.17 18.81 18.44
N ALA A 39 7.25 17.96 17.41
CA ALA A 39 6.37 18.03 16.25
C ALA A 39 4.92 17.65 16.61
N ILE A 40 4.73 16.69 17.52
CA ILE A 40 3.41 16.31 18.01
C ILE A 40 2.84 17.37 18.95
N LEU A 41 3.66 17.94 19.84
CA LEU A 41 3.25 18.99 20.76
C LEU A 41 2.75 20.25 20.03
N ALA A 42 3.34 20.56 18.87
CA ALA A 42 2.92 21.68 18.02
C ALA A 42 1.51 21.53 17.41
N LEU A 43 0.90 20.33 17.47
CA LEU A 43 -0.47 20.11 17.00
C LEU A 43 -1.54 20.60 17.99
N PHE A 44 -1.17 20.77 19.26
CA PHE A 44 -2.12 21.13 20.31
C PHE A 44 -2.20 22.65 20.47
N PRO A 45 -3.40 23.22 20.69
CA PRO A 45 -3.54 24.65 20.96
C PRO A 45 -2.92 25.02 22.32
N GLU A 46 -2.52 26.28 22.47
CA GLU A 46 -1.81 26.78 23.65
C GLU A 46 -2.61 26.64 24.96
N ASN A 47 -3.93 26.69 24.88
CA ASN A 47 -4.86 26.54 26.00
C ASN A 47 -5.22 25.08 26.34
N PHE A 48 -4.59 24.09 25.70
CA PHE A 48 -4.86 22.69 25.96
C PHE A 48 -4.20 22.22 27.26
N HIS A 49 -4.90 21.34 28.00
CA HIS A 49 -4.43 20.84 29.29
C HIS A 49 -3.07 20.13 29.20
N GLN A 50 -2.05 20.66 29.88
CA GLN A 50 -0.64 20.25 29.72
C GLN A 50 -0.41 18.75 30.01
N ASN A 51 -0.95 18.22 31.11
CA ASN A 51 -0.75 16.80 31.44
C ASN A 51 -1.41 15.86 30.43
N LEU A 52 -2.57 16.27 29.88
CA LEU A 52 -3.29 15.46 28.89
C LEU A 52 -2.56 15.49 27.55
N LYS A 53 -2.06 16.66 27.14
CA LYS A 53 -1.22 16.81 25.96
C LYS A 53 0.01 15.91 26.06
N ASN A 54 0.74 15.97 27.17
CA ASN A 54 1.95 15.17 27.37
C ASN A 54 1.65 13.67 27.36
N LEU A 55 0.54 13.24 27.96
CA LEU A 55 0.08 11.86 27.92
C LEU A 55 -0.23 11.41 26.49
N LEU A 56 -1.01 12.20 25.73
CA LEU A 56 -1.34 11.88 24.34
C LEU A 56 -0.09 11.82 23.47
N THR A 57 0.84 12.76 23.61
CA THR A 57 2.12 12.74 22.89
C THR A 57 2.91 11.47 23.19
N LYS A 58 2.97 11.04 24.46
CA LYS A 58 3.65 9.80 24.84
C LYS A 58 3.03 8.56 24.19
N ILE A 59 1.70 8.44 24.25
CA ILE A 59 0.96 7.32 23.64
C ILE A 59 1.18 7.31 22.11
N ILE A 60 1.13 8.47 21.47
CA ILE A 60 1.33 8.59 20.02
C ILE A 60 2.75 8.14 19.65
N LEU A 61 3.79 8.61 20.35
CA LEU A 61 5.17 8.20 20.07
C LEU A 61 5.40 6.70 20.25
N GLU A 62 4.71 6.07 21.19
CA GLU A 62 4.80 4.63 21.43
C GLU A 62 4.20 3.79 20.29
N HIS A 63 3.16 4.28 19.62
CA HIS A 63 2.41 3.52 18.62
C HIS A 63 2.53 4.02 17.17
N VAL A 64 3.11 5.20 16.93
CA VAL A 64 3.14 5.82 15.59
C VAL A 64 3.82 4.96 14.52
N SER A 65 4.85 4.19 14.89
CA SER A 65 5.54 3.28 13.98
C SER A 65 4.62 2.16 13.51
N ALA A 66 3.94 1.49 14.44
CA ALA A 66 2.98 0.42 14.13
C ALA A 66 1.80 0.95 13.31
N TRP A 67 1.19 2.07 13.72
CA TRP A 67 0.08 2.70 12.99
C TRP A 67 0.48 3.09 11.58
N ARG A 68 1.73 3.51 11.35
CA ARG A 68 2.22 3.82 10.02
C ARG A 68 2.34 2.58 9.16
N THR A 69 2.95 1.52 9.68
CA THR A 69 3.07 0.25 8.96
C THR A 69 1.68 -0.27 8.57
N GLU A 70 0.72 -0.20 9.48
CA GLU A 70 -0.67 -0.56 9.21
C GLU A 70 -1.33 0.38 8.20
N ALA A 71 -1.14 1.70 8.32
CA ALA A 71 -1.71 2.67 7.38
C ALA A 71 -1.13 2.51 5.98
N GLN A 72 0.16 2.21 5.85
CA GLN A 72 0.82 1.94 4.57
C GLN A 72 0.39 0.60 3.98
N ALA A 73 0.21 -0.44 4.80
CA ALA A 73 -0.32 -1.73 4.36
C ALA A 73 -1.77 -1.61 3.85
N ASN A 74 -2.56 -0.72 4.44
CA ASN A 74 -3.96 -0.48 4.10
C ASN A 74 -4.17 0.68 3.12
N GLN A 75 -3.10 1.25 2.53
CA GLN A 75 -3.26 2.20 1.43
C GLN A 75 -3.77 1.48 0.19
N ILE A 76 -4.76 2.09 -0.47
CA ILE A 76 -5.22 1.65 -1.79
C ILE A 76 -3.98 1.59 -2.69
N SER A 77 -3.64 0.40 -3.14
CA SER A 77 -2.43 0.13 -3.91
C SER A 77 -2.80 -0.42 -5.28
N LEU A 78 -1.97 -0.13 -6.27
CA LEU A 78 -2.11 -0.74 -7.59
C LEU A 78 -1.95 -2.26 -7.47
N PRO A 79 -2.55 -3.04 -8.40
CA PRO A 79 -2.37 -4.48 -8.45
C PRO A 79 -0.89 -4.83 -8.46
N ARG A 80 -0.51 -5.84 -7.67
CA ARG A 80 0.90 -6.20 -7.46
C ARG A 80 1.20 -7.50 -8.19
N LEU A 81 2.33 -7.53 -8.90
CA LEU A 81 2.89 -8.76 -9.42
C LEU A 81 3.42 -9.60 -8.24
N VAL A 82 2.82 -10.76 -7.98
CA VAL A 82 3.15 -11.63 -6.84
C VAL A 82 3.89 -12.90 -7.24
N ASP A 83 3.80 -13.29 -8.50
CA ASP A 83 4.48 -14.47 -9.01
C ASP A 83 4.80 -14.32 -10.49
N LEU A 84 5.88 -14.98 -10.92
CA LEU A 84 6.35 -14.99 -12.29
C LEU A 84 6.91 -16.37 -12.61
N ASP A 85 6.15 -17.12 -13.40
CA ASP A 85 6.50 -18.45 -13.88
C ASP A 85 6.81 -18.38 -15.38
N TRP A 86 7.79 -19.14 -15.87
CA TRP A 86 8.07 -19.21 -17.30
C TRP A 86 8.25 -20.65 -17.77
N ARG A 87 8.05 -20.86 -19.07
CA ARG A 87 8.49 -22.07 -19.76
C ARG A 87 9.00 -21.72 -21.16
N VAL A 88 9.94 -22.52 -21.65
CA VAL A 88 10.47 -22.38 -23.01
C VAL A 88 9.95 -23.54 -23.83
N ASP A 89 9.12 -23.22 -24.82
CA ASP A 89 8.55 -24.20 -25.75
C ASP A 89 9.30 -24.10 -27.09
N ILE A 90 9.37 -25.21 -27.82
CA ILE A 90 9.92 -25.25 -29.18
C ILE A 90 8.73 -25.37 -30.13
N LYS A 91 8.53 -24.36 -30.97
CA LYS A 91 7.44 -24.33 -31.97
C LYS A 91 8.00 -24.37 -33.39
N THR A 92 7.25 -24.97 -34.31
CA THR A 92 7.57 -24.89 -35.73
C THR A 92 7.43 -23.45 -36.19
N SER A 93 8.47 -22.89 -36.81
CA SER A 93 8.46 -21.54 -37.34
C SER A 93 7.39 -21.37 -38.41
N SER A 94 6.63 -20.28 -38.32
CA SER A 94 5.64 -19.87 -39.33
C SER A 94 6.28 -19.09 -40.48
N ASP A 95 7.44 -18.47 -40.25
CA ASP A 95 8.06 -17.51 -41.18
C ASP A 95 9.17 -18.15 -42.04
N SER A 96 9.57 -19.38 -41.71
CA SER A 96 10.58 -20.12 -42.46
C SER A 96 9.98 -21.27 -43.26
N ILE A 97 10.20 -21.26 -44.58
CA ILE A 97 9.81 -22.35 -45.51
C ILE A 97 10.41 -23.71 -45.10
N SER A 98 11.54 -23.69 -44.38
CA SER A 98 12.28 -24.88 -43.92
C SER A 98 11.70 -25.61 -42.69
N ARG A 99 10.54 -25.18 -42.14
CA ARG A 99 9.96 -25.74 -40.90
C ARG A 99 10.97 -25.82 -39.75
N MET A 100 11.83 -24.81 -39.62
CA MET A 100 12.81 -24.77 -38.52
C MET A 100 12.09 -24.65 -37.17
N ALA A 101 12.59 -25.39 -36.19
CA ALA A 101 12.11 -25.31 -34.82
C ALA A 101 12.67 -24.05 -34.15
N VAL A 102 11.81 -23.17 -33.66
CA VAL A 102 12.17 -21.89 -33.03
C VAL A 102 11.72 -21.89 -31.57
N PRO A 103 12.62 -21.54 -30.63
CA PRO A 103 12.25 -21.44 -29.22
C PRO A 103 11.34 -20.22 -28.99
N THR A 104 10.35 -20.38 -28.11
CA THR A 104 9.44 -19.32 -27.67
C THR A 104 9.30 -19.39 -26.16
N CYS A 105 9.17 -18.24 -25.48
CA CYS A 105 8.98 -18.20 -24.03
C CYS A 105 7.51 -17.93 -23.73
N LEU A 106 6.88 -18.79 -22.94
CA LEU A 106 5.57 -18.52 -22.35
C LEU A 106 5.79 -18.06 -20.92
N LEU A 107 5.46 -16.80 -20.68
CA LEU A 107 5.60 -16.12 -19.40
C LEU A 107 4.23 -15.97 -18.76
N GLN A 108 4.07 -16.49 -17.55
CA GLN A 108 2.88 -16.37 -16.75
C GLN A 108 3.15 -15.46 -15.55
N MET A 109 2.34 -14.41 -15.42
CA MET A 109 2.41 -13.42 -14.36
C MET A 109 1.16 -13.56 -13.48
N LYS A 110 1.32 -13.75 -12.17
CA LYS A 110 0.21 -13.72 -11.22
C LYS A 110 0.13 -12.34 -10.59
N ILE A 111 -1.01 -11.68 -10.77
CA ILE A 111 -1.26 -10.32 -10.31
C ILE A 111 -2.32 -10.38 -9.21
N GLN A 112 -1.97 -9.88 -8.04
CA GLN A 112 -2.86 -9.75 -6.90
C GLN A 112 -3.54 -8.38 -6.93
N GLU A 113 -4.87 -8.38 -6.97
CA GLU A 113 -5.68 -7.17 -6.83
C GLU A 113 -5.62 -6.62 -5.40
N ASP A 114 -5.92 -5.33 -5.27
CA ASP A 114 -5.90 -4.65 -3.98
C ASP A 114 -6.87 -5.30 -2.98
N PRO A 115 -6.39 -5.75 -1.80
CA PRO A 115 -7.25 -6.26 -0.74
C PRO A 115 -8.38 -5.30 -0.35
N SER A 116 -8.13 -3.98 -0.45
CA SER A 116 -9.12 -2.95 -0.11
C SER A 116 -10.27 -2.83 -1.12
N LEU A 117 -10.09 -3.31 -2.35
CA LEU A 117 -11.11 -3.30 -3.42
C LEU A 117 -11.86 -4.64 -3.54
N CYS A 118 -11.23 -5.77 -3.18
CA CYS A 118 -11.79 -7.12 -3.36
C CYS A 118 -12.36 -7.78 -2.09
N GLY A 119 -12.28 -7.13 -0.92
CA GLY A 119 -12.77 -7.71 0.34
C GLY A 119 -11.86 -8.83 0.88
N ASP A 120 -12.40 -9.69 1.75
CA ASP A 120 -11.66 -10.60 2.66
C ASP A 120 -10.74 -11.65 1.99
N LYS A 121 -10.72 -11.72 0.66
CA LYS A 121 -9.74 -12.49 -0.12
C LYS A 121 -9.28 -11.70 -1.34
N PRO A 122 -8.02 -11.24 -1.39
CA PRO A 122 -7.50 -10.57 -2.59
C PRO A 122 -7.51 -11.56 -3.76
N SER A 123 -8.16 -11.15 -4.87
CA SER A 123 -8.25 -12.00 -6.05
C SER A 123 -6.91 -12.02 -6.78
N ILE A 124 -6.44 -13.22 -7.16
CA ILE A 124 -5.23 -13.39 -7.96
C ILE A 124 -5.67 -13.71 -9.39
N SER A 125 -5.27 -12.87 -10.34
CA SER A 125 -5.43 -13.10 -11.76
C SER A 125 -4.12 -13.59 -12.38
N ALA A 126 -4.20 -14.39 -13.45
CA ALA A 126 -3.04 -14.90 -14.17
C ALA A 126 -3.04 -14.38 -15.61
N VAL A 127 -1.98 -13.69 -16.00
CA VAL A 127 -1.76 -13.19 -17.36
C VAL A 127 -0.66 -14.01 -18.00
N THR A 128 -0.96 -14.68 -19.11
CA THR A 128 0.03 -15.46 -19.86
C THR A 128 0.33 -14.77 -21.18
N VAL A 129 1.61 -14.55 -21.46
CA VAL A 129 2.09 -13.92 -22.70
C VAL A 129 3.13 -14.81 -23.35
N GLU A 130 3.15 -14.80 -24.68
CA GLU A 130 4.17 -15.47 -25.48
C GLU A 130 5.19 -14.43 -25.96
N LEU A 131 6.46 -14.67 -25.71
CA LEU A 131 7.56 -13.75 -25.96
C LEU A 131 8.58 -14.41 -26.90
N SER A 132 8.91 -13.69 -27.97
CA SER A 132 10.10 -13.97 -28.76
C SER A 132 11.35 -13.50 -28.02
N LYS A 133 12.53 -13.93 -28.48
CA LYS A 133 13.81 -13.46 -27.94
C LYS A 133 13.91 -11.93 -27.99
N GLU A 134 13.62 -11.35 -29.14
CA GLU A 134 13.75 -9.91 -29.39
C GLU A 134 12.81 -9.11 -28.48
N THR A 135 11.60 -9.62 -28.27
CA THR A 135 10.62 -9.01 -27.37
C THR A 135 11.10 -9.05 -25.93
N LEU A 136 11.66 -10.19 -25.49
CA LEU A 136 12.21 -10.34 -24.14
C LEU A 136 13.43 -9.43 -23.90
N ASP A 137 14.35 -9.34 -24.87
CA ASP A 137 15.52 -8.45 -24.79
C ASP A 137 15.06 -6.98 -24.65
N THR A 138 14.06 -6.58 -25.43
CA THR A 138 13.46 -5.23 -25.35
C THR A 138 12.81 -4.98 -23.98
N MET A 139 12.12 -5.98 -23.41
CA MET A 139 11.53 -5.86 -22.08
C MET A 139 12.60 -5.71 -20.99
N LEU A 140 13.70 -6.46 -21.07
CA LEU A 140 14.81 -6.36 -20.11
C LEU A 140 15.47 -4.98 -20.14
N ASP A 141 15.70 -4.42 -21.31
CA ASP A 141 16.21 -3.06 -21.46
C ASP A 141 15.26 -2.02 -20.86
N GLY A 142 13.96 -2.16 -21.10
CA GLY A 142 12.93 -1.30 -20.52
C GLY A 142 12.89 -1.35 -19.00
N LEU A 143 12.88 -2.56 -18.43
CA LEU A 143 12.88 -2.78 -16.97
C LEU A 143 14.18 -2.31 -16.32
N GLY A 144 15.33 -2.46 -17.00
CA GLY A 144 16.62 -1.94 -16.55
C GLY A 144 16.60 -0.41 -16.40
N ARG A 145 16.05 0.31 -17.38
CA ARG A 145 15.88 1.77 -17.30
C ARG A 145 14.95 2.19 -16.16
N ILE A 146 13.85 1.46 -15.94
CA ILE A 146 12.92 1.73 -14.83
C ILE A 146 13.63 1.56 -13.48
N ARG A 147 14.42 0.49 -13.31
CA ARG A 147 15.22 0.27 -12.09
C ARG A 147 16.17 1.44 -11.85
N ASP A 148 16.89 1.88 -12.87
CA ASP A 148 17.88 2.96 -12.74
C ASP A 148 17.19 4.30 -12.38
N GLN A 149 16.02 4.58 -12.96
CA GLN A 149 15.21 5.75 -12.62
C GLN A 149 14.72 5.71 -11.16
N LEU A 150 14.19 4.57 -10.71
CA LEU A 150 13.76 4.41 -9.32
C LEU A 150 14.93 4.56 -8.34
N SER A 151 16.09 4.01 -8.67
CA SER A 151 17.31 4.15 -7.86
C SER A 151 17.77 5.61 -7.76
N ALA A 152 17.66 6.38 -8.85
CA ALA A 152 18.03 7.80 -8.87
C ALA A 152 17.03 8.70 -8.11
N VAL A 153 15.77 8.27 -7.98
CA VAL A 153 14.77 8.95 -7.15
C VAL A 153 14.96 8.61 -5.68
N ALA A 154 15.28 7.35 -5.35
CA ALA A 154 15.49 6.92 -3.98
C ALA A 154 16.78 7.48 -3.35
N SER A 155 17.78 7.86 -4.16
CA SER A 155 19.04 8.46 -3.69
C SER A 155 18.99 9.99 -3.57
N LYS A 156 17.85 10.61 -3.89
CA LYS A 156 17.59 12.04 -3.66
C LYS A 156 16.86 12.26 -2.35
#